data_AF-A0A151CJ46-F1
#
_entry.id   AF-A0A151CJ46-F1
#
_cell.length_a   1.000
_cell.length_b   1.000
_cell.length_c   1.000
_cell.angle_alpha   90.00
_cell.angle_beta   90.00
_cell.angle_gamma   90.00
#
_symmetry.space_group_name_H-M   'P 1'
#
loop_
_entity.id
_entity.type
_entity.pdbx_description
1 polymer ?
#
loop_
_entity_poly.entity_id
_entity_poly.type
_entity_poly.pdbx_seq_one_letter_code
_entity_poly.pdbx_strand_id
1 'polypeptide(L)'
;MKQLTQERLKALFLYDPTSGVFTRKKTGKSATNTHNGYIRIGIDYQEYYAHRLAFLYMLGEFPQGVVDHKNHVKIDNRWDNLRSVTIQENSKNTSLYSNNKSNMAGVYWHKRDKAWIACIHVDGKKKHLGCFKVKEDAIAARKKANHEYGFHNNHGQSVA
;
A
#
# COMPACT_ATOMS: atom_id res chain seq x y z
N MET A 1 -2.49 -21.96 20.43
CA MET A 1 -2.08 -22.17 19.03
C MET A 1 -0.63 -21.74 18.90
N LYS A 2 0.24 -22.54 18.27
CA LYS A 2 1.63 -22.15 18.02
C LYS A 2 1.68 -21.14 16.87
N GLN A 3 2.42 -20.06 17.06
CA GLN A 3 2.71 -19.12 15.97
C GLN A 3 3.53 -19.82 14.89
N LEU A 4 3.24 -19.53 13.62
CA LEU A 4 4.02 -20.07 12.49
C LEU A 4 5.47 -19.61 12.58
N THR A 5 6.41 -20.56 12.55
CA THR A 5 7.85 -20.25 12.54
C THR A 5 8.41 -20.15 11.13
N GLN A 6 9.58 -19.52 11.00
CA GLN A 6 10.28 -19.43 9.73
C GLN A 6 10.65 -20.82 9.19
N GLU A 7 11.13 -21.72 10.05
CA GLU A 7 11.52 -23.08 9.65
C GLU A 7 10.32 -23.83 9.10
N ARG A 8 9.16 -23.72 9.76
CA ARG A 8 7.92 -24.34 9.28
C ARG A 8 7.48 -23.79 7.93
N LEU A 9 7.56 -22.47 7.74
CA LEU A 9 7.27 -21.85 6.45
C LEU A 9 8.22 -22.34 5.35
N LYS A 10 9.54 -22.33 5.60
CA LYS A 10 10.58 -22.80 4.67
C LYS A 10 10.48 -24.30 4.40
N ALA A 11 9.97 -25.10 5.33
CA ALA A 11 9.73 -26.53 5.11
C ALA A 11 8.59 -26.79 4.10
N LEU A 12 7.60 -25.90 4.04
CA LEU A 12 6.39 -26.09 3.22
C LEU A 12 6.45 -25.35 1.88
N PHE A 13 7.12 -24.20 1.83
CA PHE A 13 7.14 -23.30 0.67
C PHE A 13 8.55 -22.88 0.29
N LEU A 14 8.71 -22.55 -1.00
CA LEU A 14 9.80 -21.76 -1.54
C LEU A 14 9.27 -20.36 -1.83
N TYR A 15 9.99 -19.33 -1.41
CA TYR A 15 9.72 -17.95 -1.79
C TYR A 15 10.87 -17.45 -2.66
N ASP A 16 10.54 -16.89 -3.82
CA ASP A 16 11.50 -16.20 -4.68
C ASP A 16 11.40 -14.68 -4.42
N PRO A 17 12.43 -14.04 -3.84
CA PRO A 17 12.42 -12.60 -3.56
C PRO A 17 12.29 -11.72 -4.81
N THR A 18 12.72 -12.22 -5.97
CA THR A 18 12.78 -11.45 -7.22
C THR A 18 11.45 -11.44 -7.96
N SER A 19 10.67 -12.54 -7.89
CA SER A 19 9.33 -12.62 -8.47
C SER A 19 8.22 -12.40 -7.44
N GLY A 20 8.51 -12.56 -6.15
CA GLY A 20 7.52 -12.47 -5.07
C GLY A 20 6.62 -13.70 -4.95
N VAL A 21 6.91 -14.76 -5.70
CA VAL A 21 6.06 -15.95 -5.77
C VAL A 21 6.37 -16.92 -4.64
N PHE A 22 5.31 -17.41 -4.00
CA PHE A 22 5.38 -18.54 -3.08
C PHE A 22 4.98 -19.82 -3.81
N THR A 23 5.84 -20.83 -3.81
CA THR A 23 5.61 -22.13 -4.43
C THR A 23 5.55 -23.23 -3.38
N ARG A 24 4.48 -24.04 -3.37
CA ARG A 24 4.35 -25.18 -2.45
C ARG A 24 5.38 -26.25 -2.81
N LYS A 25 6.26 -26.63 -1.87
CA LYS A 25 7.29 -27.65 -2.11
C LYS A 25 6.70 -29.01 -2.49
N LYS A 26 5.62 -29.42 -1.81
CA LYS A 26 4.98 -30.72 -2.04
C LYS A 26 4.38 -30.87 -3.43
N THR A 27 3.86 -29.80 -4.03
CA THR A 27 3.07 -29.87 -5.27
C THR A 27 3.68 -29.10 -6.43
N GLY A 28 4.69 -28.27 -6.20
CA GLY A 28 5.25 -27.34 -7.19
C GLY A 28 4.30 -26.21 -7.60
N LYS A 29 3.11 -26.10 -6.99
CA LYS A 29 2.11 -25.09 -7.39
C LYS A 29 2.35 -23.75 -6.68
N SER A 30 2.31 -22.67 -7.46
CA SER A 30 2.36 -21.30 -6.97
C SER A 30 1.09 -20.92 -6.21
N ALA A 31 1.23 -20.11 -5.17
CA ALA A 31 0.13 -19.54 -4.42
C ALA A 31 -0.45 -18.34 -5.19
N THR A 32 -1.68 -18.47 -5.67
CA THR A 32 -2.37 -17.45 -6.48
C THR A 32 -3.74 -17.07 -5.94
N ASN A 33 -4.21 -17.71 -4.86
CA ASN A 33 -5.52 -17.44 -4.31
C ASN A 33 -5.56 -16.03 -3.70
N THR A 34 -6.52 -15.19 -4.13
CA THR A 34 -6.62 -13.79 -3.71
C THR A 34 -7.90 -13.50 -2.93
N HIS A 35 -7.83 -12.52 -2.03
CA HIS A 35 -8.97 -11.95 -1.33
C HIS A 35 -8.70 -10.46 -1.06
N ASN A 36 -9.65 -9.59 -1.39
CA ASN A 36 -9.50 -8.12 -1.32
C ASN A 36 -8.24 -7.59 -2.06
N GLY A 37 -7.83 -8.29 -3.10
CA GLY A 37 -6.64 -8.01 -3.92
C GLY A 37 -5.31 -8.57 -3.38
N TYR A 38 -5.30 -9.19 -2.20
CA TYR A 38 -4.07 -9.77 -1.61
C TYR A 38 -4.03 -11.28 -1.78
N ILE A 39 -2.84 -11.82 -2.08
CA ILE A 39 -2.62 -13.28 -2.10
C ILE A 39 -2.66 -13.83 -0.66
N ARG A 40 -3.42 -14.93 -0.47
CA ARG A 40 -3.54 -15.66 0.80
C ARG A 40 -2.98 -17.07 0.68
N ILE A 41 -2.36 -17.54 1.75
CA ILE A 41 -1.73 -18.85 1.86
C ILE A 41 -2.22 -19.51 3.14
N GLY A 42 -2.86 -20.66 2.99
CA GLY A 42 -3.24 -21.53 4.11
C GLY A 42 -2.07 -22.40 4.56
N ILE A 43 -1.72 -22.31 5.85
CA ILE A 43 -0.67 -23.08 6.52
C ILE A 43 -1.21 -23.55 7.87
N ASP A 44 -1.16 -24.85 8.12
CA ASP A 44 -1.56 -25.46 9.41
C ASP A 44 -2.94 -24.96 9.90
N TYR A 45 -3.94 -25.00 9.00
CA TYR A 45 -5.33 -24.58 9.22
C TYR A 45 -5.54 -23.08 9.47
N GLN A 46 -4.50 -22.26 9.33
CA GLN A 46 -4.57 -20.80 9.45
C GLN A 46 -4.25 -20.14 8.11
N GLU A 47 -4.93 -19.03 7.80
CA GLU A 47 -4.67 -18.24 6.60
C GLU A 47 -3.75 -17.05 6.89
N TYR A 48 -2.76 -16.86 6.02
CA TYR A 48 -1.78 -15.77 6.11
C TYR A 48 -1.72 -15.00 4.78
N TYR A 49 -1.43 -13.70 4.83
CA TYR A 49 -1.16 -12.92 3.63
C TYR A 49 0.26 -13.14 3.12
N ALA A 50 0.43 -13.35 1.81
CA ALA A 50 1.73 -13.64 1.20
C ALA A 50 2.75 -12.53 1.46
N HIS A 51 2.35 -11.26 1.37
CA HIS A 51 3.23 -10.12 1.64
C HIS A 51 3.76 -10.11 3.09
N ARG A 52 3.02 -10.64 4.08
CA ARG A 52 3.51 -10.76 5.47
C ARG A 52 4.41 -11.99 5.64
N LEU A 53 4.09 -13.08 4.96
CA LEU A 53 4.94 -14.28 4.94
C LEU A 53 6.30 -14.02 4.31
N ALA A 54 6.41 -13.08 3.36
CA ALA A 54 7.69 -12.68 2.77
C ALA A 54 8.68 -12.19 3.85
N PHE A 55 8.22 -11.38 4.80
CA PHE A 55 9.04 -10.93 5.94
C PHE A 55 9.44 -12.10 6.85
N LEU A 56 8.49 -12.98 7.20
CA LEU A 56 8.82 -14.17 8.00
C LEU A 56 9.87 -15.03 7.30
N TYR A 57 9.75 -15.21 5.98
CA TYR A 57 10.68 -16.01 5.18
C TYR A 57 12.08 -15.38 5.11
N MET A 58 12.16 -14.07 4.93
CA MET A 58 13.43 -13.35 4.72
C MET A 58 14.14 -13.00 6.03
N LEU A 59 13.40 -12.52 7.04
CA LEU A 59 13.95 -11.96 8.27
C LEU A 59 13.75 -12.85 9.50
N GLY A 60 12.83 -13.81 9.45
CA GLY A 60 12.56 -14.73 10.57
C GLY A 60 11.47 -14.25 11.51
N GLU A 61 10.94 -13.06 11.26
CA GLU A 61 9.89 -12.44 12.05
C GLU A 61 8.79 -11.83 11.17
N PHE A 62 7.60 -11.69 11.74
CA PHE A 62 6.52 -10.97 11.10
C PHE A 62 6.78 -9.45 11.17
N PRO A 63 6.28 -8.68 10.18
CA PRO A 63 6.47 -7.24 10.19
C PRO A 63 5.68 -6.63 11.37
N GLN A 64 6.34 -5.76 12.13
CA GLN A 64 5.73 -5.07 13.28
C GLN A 64 4.62 -4.10 12.85
N GLY A 65 4.79 -3.46 11.68
CA GLY A 65 3.83 -2.53 11.11
C GLY A 65 2.88 -3.14 10.08
N VAL A 66 2.33 -2.25 9.25
CA VAL A 66 1.64 -2.64 8.01
C VAL A 66 2.68 -2.91 6.93
N VAL A 67 2.36 -3.81 6.01
CA VAL A 67 3.19 -4.05 4.83
C VAL A 67 2.63 -3.22 3.70
N ASP A 68 3.44 -2.30 3.19
CA ASP A 68 3.10 -1.45 2.06
C ASP A 68 3.77 -1.96 0.78
N HIS A 69 3.01 -1.90 -0.31
CA HIS A 69 3.45 -2.21 -1.67
C HIS A 69 3.81 -0.90 -2.35
N LYS A 70 5.11 -0.67 -2.59
CA LYS A 70 5.62 0.59 -3.16
C LYS A 70 4.89 0.97 -4.45
N ASN A 71 4.54 -0.01 -5.29
CA ASN A 71 3.83 0.18 -6.56
C ASN A 71 2.29 0.11 -6.49
N HIS A 72 1.69 -0.07 -5.31
CA HIS A 72 0.24 -0.26 -5.08
C HIS A 72 -0.36 -1.56 -5.64
N VAL A 73 0.45 -2.43 -6.25
CA VAL A 73 0.00 -3.71 -6.79
C VAL A 73 0.07 -4.77 -5.69
N LYS A 74 -1.07 -5.03 -5.05
CA LYS A 74 -1.23 -5.92 -3.88
C LYS A 74 -0.80 -7.38 -4.09
N ILE A 75 -0.75 -7.83 -5.34
CA ILE A 75 -0.30 -9.18 -5.72
C ILE A 75 1.21 -9.25 -5.99
N ASP A 76 1.87 -8.11 -6.19
CA ASP A 76 3.32 -8.02 -6.45
C ASP A 76 4.09 -8.07 -5.12
N ASN A 77 4.35 -9.28 -4.65
CA ASN A 77 5.02 -9.52 -3.38
C ASN A 77 6.54 -9.65 -3.52
N ARG A 78 7.15 -9.04 -4.55
CA ARG A 78 8.61 -8.97 -4.67
C ARG A 78 9.22 -8.27 -3.48
N TRP A 79 10.36 -8.77 -3.00
CA TRP A 79 10.96 -8.30 -1.75
C TRP A 79 11.34 -6.81 -1.82
N ASP A 80 11.83 -6.36 -2.97
CA ASP A 80 12.18 -4.97 -3.23
C ASP A 80 10.95 -4.03 -3.30
N ASN A 81 9.77 -4.57 -3.61
CA ASN A 81 8.51 -3.83 -3.68
C ASN A 81 7.81 -3.71 -2.32
N LEU A 82 8.15 -4.55 -1.34
CA LEU A 82 7.56 -4.54 -0.01
C LEU A 82 8.33 -3.65 0.97
N ARG A 83 7.63 -3.07 1.93
CA ARG A 83 8.24 -2.41 3.10
C ARG A 83 7.34 -2.55 4.33
N SER A 84 7.94 -2.74 5.50
CA SER A 84 7.21 -2.64 6.77
C SER A 84 7.25 -1.19 7.23
N VAL A 85 6.07 -0.59 7.36
CA VAL A 85 5.93 0.84 7.67
C VAL A 85 4.82 1.05 8.69
N THR A 86 4.80 2.25 9.26
CA THR A 86 3.68 2.72 10.08
C THR A 86 2.44 2.98 9.22
N ILE A 87 1.27 3.04 9.86
CA ILE A 87 0.01 3.42 9.19
C ILE A 87 0.11 4.81 8.56
N GLN A 88 0.85 5.71 9.20
CA GLN A 88 1.03 7.10 8.74
C GLN A 88 1.85 7.14 7.44
N GLU A 89 2.95 6.41 7.38
CA GLU A 89 3.76 6.30 6.17
C GLU A 89 3.00 5.60 5.04
N ASN A 90 2.26 4.54 5.34
CA ASN A 90 1.40 3.87 4.36
C ASN A 90 0.33 4.83 3.80
N SER A 91 -0.23 5.72 4.63
CA SER A 91 -1.22 6.71 4.18
C SER A 91 -0.64 7.73 3.18
N LYS A 92 0.68 7.98 3.24
CA LYS A 92 1.40 8.79 2.25
C LYS A 92 1.64 8.06 0.92
N ASN A 93 1.31 6.77 0.84
CA ASN A 93 1.45 5.92 -0.34
C ASN A 93 0.13 5.23 -0.74
N THR A 94 -1.02 5.89 -0.57
CA THR A 94 -2.30 5.33 -1.00
C THR A 94 -2.67 5.74 -2.42
N SER A 95 -3.35 4.83 -3.12
CA SER A 95 -4.02 5.12 -4.40
C SER A 95 -5.19 6.10 -4.23
N LEU A 96 -5.63 6.71 -5.33
CA LEU A 96 -6.81 7.56 -5.31
C LEU A 96 -8.08 6.73 -5.08
N TYR A 97 -9.02 7.26 -4.30
CA TYR A 97 -10.35 6.65 -4.21
C TYR A 97 -11.08 6.71 -5.55
N SER A 98 -11.75 5.62 -5.93
CA SER A 98 -12.49 5.49 -7.20
C SER A 98 -13.62 6.51 -7.37
N ASN A 99 -14.14 7.05 -6.27
CA ASN A 99 -15.17 8.09 -6.28
C ASN A 99 -14.61 9.53 -6.32
N ASN A 100 -13.29 9.71 -6.39
CA ASN A 100 -12.68 11.03 -6.46
C ASN A 100 -12.86 11.64 -7.85
N LYS A 101 -13.71 12.67 -7.95
CA LYS A 101 -14.03 13.36 -9.21
C LYS A 101 -12.99 14.41 -9.64
N SER A 102 -12.07 14.77 -8.75
CA SER A 102 -11.08 15.81 -9.01
C SER A 102 -9.81 15.28 -9.68
N ASN A 103 -9.60 13.96 -9.67
CA ASN A 103 -8.34 13.29 -10.07
C ASN A 103 -7.13 13.70 -9.21
N MET A 104 -7.37 14.22 -8.00
CA MET A 104 -6.32 14.58 -7.04
C MET A 104 -6.81 14.41 -5.60
N ALA A 105 -6.04 13.74 -4.75
CA ALA A 105 -6.40 13.57 -3.35
C ALA A 105 -6.39 14.94 -2.63
N GLY A 106 -7.44 15.26 -1.88
CA GLY A 106 -7.52 16.50 -1.10
C GLY A 106 -7.78 17.77 -1.92
N VAL A 107 -8.16 17.66 -3.19
CA VAL A 107 -8.65 18.77 -4.01
C VAL A 107 -10.14 18.57 -4.29
N TYR A 108 -10.96 19.59 -4.07
CA TYR A 108 -12.40 19.49 -4.34
C TYR A 108 -13.01 20.86 -4.64
N TRP A 109 -14.11 20.85 -5.39
CA TRP A 109 -14.89 22.07 -5.67
C TRP A 109 -15.81 22.40 -4.50
N HIS A 110 -15.71 23.61 -3.98
CA HIS A 110 -16.59 24.11 -2.93
C HIS A 110 -17.69 24.99 -3.53
N LYS A 111 -18.93 24.45 -3.56
CA LYS A 111 -20.05 25.07 -4.29
C LYS A 111 -20.42 26.46 -3.75
N ARG A 112 -20.41 26.64 -2.43
CA ARG A 112 -20.79 27.90 -1.77
C ARG A 112 -19.84 29.03 -2.15
N ASP A 113 -18.54 28.76 -2.05
CA ASP A 113 -17.50 29.78 -2.27
C ASP A 113 -17.07 29.84 -3.76
N LYS A 114 -17.67 29.00 -4.61
CA LYS A 114 -17.38 28.87 -6.05
C LYS A 114 -15.87 28.81 -6.34
N ALA A 115 -15.18 27.95 -5.60
CA ALA A 115 -13.73 27.83 -5.66
C ALA A 115 -13.25 26.40 -5.40
N TRP A 116 -12.07 26.08 -5.94
CA TRP A 116 -11.32 24.86 -5.70
C TRP A 116 -10.54 24.97 -4.39
N ILE A 117 -10.81 24.09 -3.45
CA ILE A 117 -10.08 24.01 -2.18
C ILE A 117 -9.02 22.91 -2.30
N ALA A 118 -7.80 23.23 -1.87
CA ALA A 118 -6.73 22.26 -1.68
C ALA A 118 -6.45 22.06 -0.19
N CYS A 119 -6.33 20.81 0.23
CA CYS A 119 -5.97 20.43 1.59
C CYS A 119 -5.06 19.20 1.60
N ILE A 120 -4.30 19.03 2.68
CA ILE A 120 -3.47 17.85 2.93
C ILE A 120 -3.72 17.36 4.35
N HIS A 121 -3.66 16.05 4.56
CA HIS A 121 -3.66 15.47 5.91
C HIS A 121 -2.24 15.01 6.22
N VAL A 122 -1.66 15.51 7.31
CA VAL A 122 -0.32 15.15 7.78
C VAL A 122 -0.41 14.95 9.29
N ASP A 123 0.13 13.84 9.79
CA ASP A 123 0.15 13.50 11.22
C ASP A 123 -1.24 13.59 11.88
N GLY A 124 -2.26 13.10 11.16
CA GLY A 124 -3.66 13.12 11.61
C GLY A 124 -4.35 14.49 11.55
N LYS A 125 -3.67 15.56 11.11
CA LYS A 125 -4.21 16.92 11.06
C LYS A 125 -4.45 17.38 9.62
N LYS A 126 -5.63 17.95 9.37
CA LYS A 126 -5.96 18.58 8.09
C LYS A 126 -5.33 19.98 8.03
N LYS A 127 -4.51 20.23 7.01
CA LYS A 127 -3.94 21.54 6.69
C LYS A 127 -4.62 22.09 5.44
N HIS A 128 -5.07 23.34 5.51
CA HIS A 128 -5.61 24.08 4.38
C HIS A 128 -4.47 24.68 3.56
N LEU A 129 -4.42 24.35 2.27
CA LEU A 129 -3.36 24.80 1.36
C LEU A 129 -3.76 26.05 0.57
N GLY A 130 -5.06 26.30 0.44
CA GLY A 130 -5.57 27.46 -0.28
C GLY A 130 -6.93 27.22 -0.93
N CYS A 131 -7.47 28.33 -1.42
CA CYS A 131 -8.73 28.41 -2.15
C CYS A 131 -8.44 29.11 -3.49
N PHE A 132 -8.79 28.46 -4.59
CA PHE A 132 -8.36 28.83 -5.94
C PHE A 132 -9.56 28.91 -6.88
N LYS A 133 -9.52 29.82 -7.86
CA LYS A 133 -10.57 29.87 -8.90
C LYS A 133 -10.38 28.78 -9.95
N VAL A 134 -9.14 28.40 -10.20
CA VAL A 134 -8.73 27.44 -11.23
C VAL A 134 -8.35 26.11 -10.57
N LYS A 135 -8.77 24.99 -11.17
CA LYS A 135 -8.55 23.64 -10.60
C LYS A 135 -7.06 23.30 -10.57
N GLU A 136 -6.37 23.69 -11.62
CA GLU A 136 -4.96 23.43 -11.88
C GLU A 136 -4.08 24.07 -10.81
N ASP A 137 -4.44 25.27 -10.32
CA ASP A 137 -3.73 25.96 -9.24
C ASP A 137 -3.87 25.20 -7.90
N ALA A 138 -5.08 24.71 -7.59
CA ALA A 138 -5.31 23.87 -6.42
C ALA A 138 -4.52 22.56 -6.48
N ILE A 139 -4.42 21.96 -7.67
CA ILE A 139 -3.61 20.77 -7.94
C ILE A 139 -2.11 21.09 -7.75
N ALA A 140 -1.63 22.22 -8.27
CA ALA A 140 -0.24 22.64 -8.13
C ALA A 140 0.13 22.87 -6.64
N ALA A 141 -0.74 23.55 -5.88
CA ALA A 141 -0.57 23.72 -4.45
C ALA A 141 -0.53 22.37 -3.71
N ARG A 142 -1.41 21.43 -4.09
CA ARG A 142 -1.42 20.07 -3.53
C ARG A 142 -0.14 19.29 -3.84
N LYS A 143 0.37 19.37 -5.08
CA LYS A 143 1.62 18.71 -5.51
C LYS A 143 2.83 19.28 -4.77
N LYS A 144 2.91 20.61 -4.62
CA LYS A 144 3.96 21.25 -3.82
C LYS A 144 3.95 20.75 -2.38
N ALA A 145 2.77 20.67 -1.75
CA ALA A 145 2.64 20.14 -0.41
C ALA A 145 2.99 18.64 -0.33
N ASN A 146 2.67 17.82 -1.35
CA ASN A 146 3.10 16.43 -1.38
C ASN A 146 4.63 16.30 -1.26
N HIS A 147 5.37 17.11 -2.02
CA HIS A 147 6.83 17.13 -1.97
C HIS A 147 7.33 17.58 -0.58
N GLU A 148 6.77 18.67 -0.04
CA GLU A 148 7.15 19.21 1.27
C GLU A 148 6.95 18.22 2.43
N TYR A 149 5.84 17.45 2.40
CA TYR A 149 5.48 16.52 3.49
C TYR A 149 5.93 15.06 3.25
N GLY A 150 6.72 14.82 2.19
CA GLY A 150 7.30 13.51 1.89
C GLY A 150 6.28 12.46 1.44
N PHE A 151 5.31 12.86 0.62
CA PHE A 151 4.38 11.92 -0.02
C PHE A 151 5.06 11.20 -1.18
N HIS A 152 4.64 9.97 -1.45
CA HIS A 152 5.17 9.21 -2.58
C HIS A 152 4.78 9.84 -3.92
N ASN A 153 5.66 9.72 -4.92
CA ASN A 153 5.39 10.24 -6.27
C ASN A 153 4.16 9.60 -6.93
N ASN A 154 3.83 8.36 -6.56
CA ASN A 154 2.64 7.64 -7.00
C ASN A 154 1.44 7.78 -6.07
N HIS A 155 1.52 8.60 -5.01
CA HIS A 155 0.38 8.88 -4.15
C HIS A 155 -0.78 9.48 -4.98
N GLY A 156 -1.98 8.91 -4.83
CA GLY A 156 -3.14 9.34 -5.57
C GLY A 156 -3.11 8.98 -7.06
N GLN A 157 -2.22 8.07 -7.49
CA GLN A 157 -2.35 7.43 -8.80
C GLN A 157 -3.42 6.34 -8.73
N SER A 158 -4.15 6.16 -9.83
CA SER A 158 -4.99 4.97 -9.98
C SER A 158 -4.07 3.80 -10.29
N VAL A 159 -4.26 2.68 -9.59
CA VAL A 159 -3.71 1.40 -10.06
C VAL A 159 -4.53 1.04 -11.29
N ALA A 160 -3.86 0.84 -12.43
CA ALA A 160 -4.51 0.41 -13.68
C ALA A 160 -4.98 -1.05 -13.55
#